data_AF-A0A534DXI3-F1
#
_entry.id   AF-A0A534DXI3-F1
#
_cell.length_a   1.000
_cell.length_b   1.000
_cell.length_c   1.000
_cell.angle_alpha   90.00
_cell.angle_beta   90.00
_cell.angle_gamma   90.00
#
_symmetry.space_group_name_H-M   'P 1'
#
loop_
_entity.id
_entity.type
_entity.pdbx_description
1 polymer ?
#
loop_
_entity_poly.entity_id
_entity_poly.type
_entity_poly.pdbx_seq_one_letter_code
_entity_poly.pdbx_strand_id
1 'polypeptide(L)' 'MIKVLGISGSLRRGSYNSALLRAAASLMPDAATLDIASIRGIPLYDGDVETQGIPAAVSQLKQAIVAAD' A
#
# COMPACT_ATOMS: atom_id res chain seq x y z
N MET A 1 -11.35 14.68 -6.47
CA MET A 1 -11.26 14.15 -5.09
C MET A 1 -9.86 13.57 -4.97
N ILE A 2 -9.07 14.00 -3.99
CA ILE A 2 -7.67 13.57 -3.84
C ILE A 2 -7.64 12.14 -3.30
N LYS A 3 -6.93 11.24 -3.97
CA LYS A 3 -6.80 9.84 -3.59
C LYS A 3 -5.39 9.58 -3.06
N VAL A 4 -5.27 9.36 -1.76
CA VAL A 4 -4.00 9.03 -1.10
C VAL A 4 -3.92 7.52 -0.89
N LEU A 5 -2.75 6.92 -1.16
CA LEU A 5 -2.46 5.54 -0.81
C LEU A 5 -1.52 5.49 0.41
N GLY A 6 -2.03 4.97 1.54
CA GLY A 6 -1.24 4.74 2.75
C GLY A 6 -0.63 3.35 2.77
N ILE A 7 0.69 3.26 2.95
CA ILE A 7 1.42 1.98 3.08
C ILE A 7 2.16 1.95 4.41
N SER A 8 1.87 0.95 5.24
CA SER A 8 2.61 0.75 6.50
C SER A 8 3.83 -0.12 6.27
N GLY A 9 5.01 0.34 6.71
CA GLY A 9 6.25 -0.44 6.71
C GLY A 9 6.33 -1.56 7.75
N SER A 10 5.21 -1.95 8.39
CA SER A 10 5.19 -3.00 9.40
C SER A 10 4.10 -4.02 9.14
N LEU A 11 4.47 -5.30 9.27
CA LEU A 11 3.58 -6.45 9.05
C LEU A 11 3.00 -7.04 10.34
N ARG A 12 3.47 -6.61 11.52
CA ARG A 12 2.98 -7.15 12.79
C ARG A 12 1.54 -6.68 13.04
N ARG A 13 0.71 -7.57 13.60
CA ARG A 13 -0.72 -7.29 13.89
C ARG A 13 -0.92 -6.02 14.72
N GLY A 14 -0.04 -5.76 15.69
CA GLY A 14 -0.12 -4.59 16.59
C GLY A 14 0.61 -3.33 16.12
N SER A 15 0.90 -3.19 14.83
CA SER A 15 1.65 -2.04 14.29
C SER A 15 0.99 -0.71 14.62
N TYR A 16 1.73 0.18 15.28
CA TYR A 16 1.31 1.56 15.53
C TYR A 16 1.18 2.35 14.24
N ASN A 17 2.05 2.12 13.26
CA ASN A 17 1.96 2.76 11.95
C ASN A 17 0.69 2.34 11.20
N SER A 18 0.29 1.08 11.29
CA SER A 18 -0.97 0.63 10.69
C SER A 18 -2.18 1.18 11.46
N ALA A 19 -2.08 1.34 12.78
CA ALA A 19 -3.12 1.99 13.58
C ALA A 19 -3.27 3.48 13.21
N LEU A 20 -2.15 4.19 13.02
CA LEU A 20 -2.13 5.58 12.56
C LEU A 20 -2.81 5.75 11.20
N LEU A 21 -2.52 4.88 10.22
CA LEU A 21 -3.18 4.94 8.90
C LEU A 21 -4.70 4.73 9.01
N ARG A 22 -5.17 3.81 9.86
CA ARG A 22 -6.60 3.60 10.10
C ARG A 22 -7.25 4.83 10.74
N ALA A 23 -6.57 5.47 11.69
CA ALA A 23 -7.05 6.72 12.29
C ALA A 23 -7.12 7.84 11.25
N ALA A 24 -6.08 8.02 10.44
CA ALA A 24 -6.05 9.02 9.38
C ALA A 24 -7.17 8.81 8.35
N ALA A 25 -7.45 7.56 7.97
CA ALA A 25 -8.53 7.25 7.02
C ALA A 25 -9.90 7.69 7.54
N SER A 26 -10.13 7.60 8.85
CA SER A 26 -11.38 8.05 9.48
C SER A 26 -11.52 9.58 9.62
N LEU A 27 -10.42 10.31 9.41
CA LEU A 27 -10.34 11.77 9.55
C LEU A 27 -10.20 12.48 8.19
N MET A 28 -10.33 11.75 7.09
CA MET A 28 -10.22 12.33 5.76
C MET A 28 -11.34 13.36 5.52
N PRO A 29 -11.03 14.54 4.96
CA PRO A 29 -12.06 15.50 4.56
C PRO A 29 -12.82 14.98 3.34
N ASP A 30 -14.05 15.45 3.10
CA ASP A 30 -14.91 15.00 2.00
C ASP A 30 -14.27 15.11 0.61
N ALA A 31 -13.30 16.02 0.45
CA ALA A 31 -12.58 16.21 -0.81
C ALA A 31 -11.46 15.18 -1.07
N ALA A 32 -11.20 14.26 -0.14
CA ALA A 32 -10.11 13.30 -0.23
C ALA A 32 -10.43 11.93 0.41
N THR A 33 -9.74 10.90 -0.06
CA THR A 33 -9.85 9.52 0.47
C THR A 33 -8.47 8.94 0.75
N LEU A 34 -8.36 8.10 1.78
CA LEU A 34 -7.14 7.36 2.09
C LEU A 34 -7.40 5.85 1.99
N ASP A 35 -6.87 5.24 0.95
CA ASP A 35 -6.85 3.77 0.80
C ASP A 35 -5.62 3.21 1.51
N ILE A 36 -5.75 2.07 2.21
CA ILE A 36 -4.64 1.45 2.92
C ILE A 36 -4.21 0.17 2.20
N ALA A 37 -2.97 0.14 1.71
CA ALA A 37 -2.35 -1.04 1.11
C ALA A 37 -1.29 -1.67 2.03
N SER A 38 -0.91 -2.92 1.72
CA SER A 38 0.06 -3.69 2.49
C SER A 38 1.20 -4.18 1.60
N ILE A 39 2.40 -4.22 2.18
CA ILE A 39 3.57 -4.90 1.59
C ILE A 39 3.58 -6.41 1.85
N ARG A 40 2.55 -6.97 2.50
CA ARG A 40 2.46 -8.41 2.76
C ARG A 40 2.43 -9.18 1.44
N GLY A 41 3.30 -10.17 1.30
CA GLY A 41 3.39 -10.98 0.09
C GLY A 41 4.22 -10.37 -1.04
N ILE A 42 4.76 -9.16 -0.84
CA ILE A 42 5.81 -8.62 -1.71
C ILE A 42 7.11 -9.37 -1.37
N PRO A 43 7.74 -10.08 -2.33
CA PRO A 43 9.01 -10.73 -2.09
C PRO A 43 10.12 -9.70 -1.92
N LEU A 44 11.25 -10.13 -1.36
CA LEU A 44 12.48 -9.36 -1.54
C LEU A 44 12.79 -9.28 -3.04
N TYR A 45 13.36 -8.15 -3.46
CA TYR A 45 13.74 -7.97 -4.84
C TYR A 45 14.72 -9.06 -5.27
N ASP A 46 14.42 -9.66 -6.42
CA ASP A 46 15.24 -10.65 -7.10
C ASP A 46 15.09 -10.41 -8.60
N GLY A 47 16.20 -10.08 -9.26
CA GLY A 47 16.22 -9.76 -10.69
C GLY A 47 15.90 -10.97 -11.56
N ASP A 48 16.24 -12.18 -11.11
CA ASP A 48 15.94 -13.41 -11.85
C ASP A 48 14.43 -13.68 -11.82
N VAL A 49 13.78 -13.45 -10.68
CA VAL A 49 12.31 -13.52 -10.56
C VAL A 49 11.65 -12.48 -11.46
N GLU A 50 12.15 -11.23 -11.46
CA GLU A 50 11.58 -10.17 -12.30
C GLU A 50 11.67 -10.50 -13.80
N THR A 51 12.77 -11.14 -14.25
CA THR A 51 12.91 -11.57 -15.66
C THR A 51 11.86 -12.60 -16.08
N GLN A 52 11.34 -13.38 -15.12
CA GLN A 52 10.26 -14.34 -15.35
C GLN A 52 8.87 -13.70 -15.29
N GLY A 53 8.78 -12.45 -14.81
CA GLY A 53 7.55 -11.68 -14.71
C GLY A 53 7.40 -10.99 -13.36
N ILE A 54 6.60 -9.92 -13.32
CA ILE A 54 6.35 -9.16 -12.09
C ILE A 54 5.37 -9.95 -11.21
N PRO A 55 5.70 -10.25 -9.94
CA PRO A 55 4.78 -10.94 -9.03
C PRO A 55 3.44 -10.22 -8.89
N ALA A 56 2.34 -10.98 -8.76
CA ALA A 56 0.99 -10.42 -8.74
C ALA A 56 0.79 -9.38 -7.63
N ALA A 57 1.32 -9.63 -6.42
CA ALA A 57 1.24 -8.68 -5.30
C ALA A 57 1.97 -7.35 -5.62
N VAL A 58 3.11 -7.42 -6.32
CA VAL A 58 3.86 -6.24 -6.78
C VAL A 58 3.07 -5.47 -7.83
N SER A 59 2.49 -6.18 -8.80
CA SER A 59 1.67 -5.57 -9.85
C SER A 59 0.42 -4.87 -9.28
N GLN A 60 -0.27 -5.50 -8.32
CA GLN A 60 -1.43 -4.92 -7.65
C GLN A 60 -1.06 -3.66 -6.87
N LEU A 61 0.04 -3.71 -6.10
CA LEU A 61 0.51 -2.53 -5.36
C LEU A 61 0.92 -1.40 -6.31
N LYS A 62 1.61 -1.72 -7.41
CA LYS A 62 1.96 -0.75 -8.45
C LYS A 62 0.73 -0.09 -9.06
N GLN A 63 -0.31 -0.87 -9.37
CA GLN A 63 -1.57 -0.33 -9.90
C GLN A 63 -2.26 0.60 -8.89
N ALA A 64 -2.26 0.24 -7.61
CA ALA A 64 -2.81 1.09 -6.56
C ALA A 64 -2.04 2.41 -6.43
N ILE A 65 -0.70 2.38 -6.55
CA ILE A 65 0.15 3.58 -6.53
C ILE A 65 -0.16 4.47 -7.75
N VAL A 66 -0.24 3.89 -8.95
CA VAL A 66 -0.54 4.64 -10.19
C VAL A 66 -1.94 5.28 -10.14
N ALA A 67 -2.89 4.66 -9.44
CA ALA A 67 -4.25 5.17 -9.31
C ALA A 67 -4.40 6.24 -8.21
N ALA A 68 -3.39 6.48 -7.40
CA ALA A 68 -3.37 7.55 -6.40
C ALA A 68 -2.84 8.86 -7.01
N ASP A 69 -3.17 10.00 -6.38
CA ASP A 69 -2.71 11.34 -6.76
C ASP A 69 -1.33 11.68 -6.15
#